data_AF-A0A948I360-F1
#
_entry.id   AF-A0A948I360-F1
#
_cell.length_a   1.000
_cell.length_b   1.000
_cell.length_c   1.000
_cell.angle_alpha   90.00
_cell.angle_beta   90.00
_cell.angle_gamma   90.00
#
_symmetry.space_group_name_H-M   'P 1'
#
loop_
_entity.id
_entity.type
_entity.pdbx_description
1 polymer ?
#
loop_
_entity_poly.entity_id
_entity_poly.type
_entity_poly.pdbx_seq_one_letter_code
_entity_poly.pdbx_strand_id
1 'polypeptide(L)' 'GGADVFVHISAVERAGMRGLDEGQKVSYDEQRDPKRGKTSAENLKAV' A
#
# COMPACT_ATOMS: atom_id res chain seq x y z
N GLY A 1 3.07 -16.69 7.08
CA GLY A 1 2.32 -16.02 5.99
C GLY A 1 1.78 -14.74 6.57
N GLY A 2 2.30 -13.60 6.09
CA GLY A 2 1.82 -12.29 6.51
C GLY A 2 0.45 -11.99 5.88
N ALA A 3 -0.26 -11.01 6.42
CA ALA A 3 -1.50 -10.55 5.81
C ALA A 3 -1.21 -9.89 4.46
N ASP A 4 -1.89 -10.33 3.40
CA ASP A 4 -1.84 -9.66 2.10
C ASP A 4 -2.68 -8.37 2.16
N VAL A 5 -2.02 -7.23 1.97
CA VAL A 5 -2.66 -5.91 1.90
C VAL A 5 -2.66 -5.44 0.44
N PHE A 6 -3.81 -4.97 -0.04
CA PHE A 6 -3.91 -4.49 -1.41
C PHE A 6 -3.41 -3.05 -1.51
N VAL A 7 -2.52 -2.77 -2.47
CA VAL A 7 -2.15 -1.39 -2.80
C VAL A 7 -2.78 -1.00 -4.13
N HIS A 8 -3.36 0.20 -4.19
CA HIS A 8 -3.76 0.81 -5.45
C HIS A 8 -2.55 1.48 -6.10
N ILE A 9 -2.38 1.34 -7.42
CA ILE A 9 -1.32 2.04 -8.17
C ILE A 9 -1.34 3.55 -7.92
N SER A 10 -2.53 4.12 -7.73
CA SER A 10 -2.71 5.54 -7.40
C SER A 10 -2.08 5.93 -6.07
N ALA A 11 -2.02 5.02 -5.08
CA ALA A 11 -1.35 5.28 -3.81
C ALA A 11 0.18 5.28 -3.97
N VAL A 12 0.71 4.41 -4.82
CA VAL A 12 2.14 4.34 -5.18
C VAL A 12 2.55 5.60 -5.94
N GLU A 13 1.77 6.02 -6.94
CA GLU A 13 2.03 7.26 -7.69
C GLU A 13 1.97 8.50 -6.80
N ARG A 14 0.99 8.57 -5.87
CA ARG A 14 0.89 9.67 -4.88
C ARG A 14 2.08 9.72 -3.93
N ALA A 15 2.70 8.58 -3.63
CA ALA A 15 3.93 8.50 -2.86
C ALA A 15 5.16 9.00 -3.62
N GLY A 16 5.01 9.40 -4.90
CA GLY A 16 6.13 9.76 -5.78
C GLY A 16 6.94 8.53 -6.22
N MET A 17 6.40 7.33 -6.02
CA MET A 17 7.01 6.08 -6.45
C MET A 17 6.47 5.70 -7.83
N ARG A 18 7.34 5.21 -8.70
CA ARG A 18 6.94 4.68 -10.02
C ARG A 18 6.39 3.25 -9.95
N GLY A 19 6.65 2.57 -8.85
CA GLY A 19 6.32 1.18 -8.62
C GLY A 19 6.87 0.74 -7.27
N LEU A 20 6.57 -0.51 -6.91
CA LEU A 20 7.18 -1.20 -5.78
C LEU A 20 8.01 -2.35 -6.33
N ASP A 21 9.29 -2.38 -5.99
CA ASP A 21 10.17 -3.49 -6.32
C ASP A 21 10.00 -4.65 -5.32
N GLU A 22 10.27 -5.87 -5.78
CA GLU A 22 10.18 -7.06 -4.93
C GLU A 22 11.23 -6.97 -3.81
N GLY A 23 10.79 -7.13 -2.55
CA GLY A 23 11.65 -6.96 -1.38
C GLY A 23 11.87 -5.51 -0.93
N GLN A 24 11.28 -4.53 -1.62
CA GLN A 24 11.33 -3.13 -1.20
C GLN A 24 10.56 -2.95 0.11
N LYS A 25 11.25 -2.42 1.12
CA LYS A 25 10.60 -2.03 2.37
C LYS A 25 9.96 -0.66 2.18
N VAL A 26 8.67 -0.60 2.45
CA VAL A 26 7.90 0.65 2.46
C VAL A 26 7.06 0.68 3.72
N SER A 27 6.92 1.87 4.28
CA SER A 27 5.92 2.15 5.30
C SER A 27 4.61 2.50 4.61
N TYR A 28 3.51 1.97 5.12
CA TYR A 28 2.17 2.28 4.66
C TYR A 28 1.22 2.30 5.85
N ASP A 29 0.11 3.02 5.69
CA ASP A 29 -1.00 2.99 6.63
C ASP A 29 -2.06 2.02 6.10
N GLU A 30 -2.54 1.13 6.98
CA GLU A 30 -3.57 0.15 6.64
C GLU A 30 -4.95 0.75 6.86
N GLN A 31 -5.65 1.05 5.77
CA GLN A 31 -7.00 1.54 5.78
C GLN A 31 -7.95 0.38 5.46
N ARG A 32 -8.76 -0.02 6.45
CA ARG A 32 -9.83 -1.00 6.23
C ARG A 32 -11.05 -0.30 5.64
N ASP A 33 -11.43 -0.69 4.44
CA ASP A 33 -12.55 -0.07 3.73
C ASP A 33 -13.88 -0.73 4.15
N PRO A 34 -14.75 -0.06 4.93
CA PRO A 34 -15.96 -0.68 5.48
C PRO A 34 -16.98 -1.02 4.40
N LYS A 35 -16.90 -0.41 3.21
CA LYS A 35 -17.79 -0.70 2.08
C LYS A 35 -17.40 -1.95 1.29
N ARG A 36 -16.11 -2.30 1.26
CA ARG A 36 -15.60 -3.43 0.46
C ARG A 36 -15.06 -4.57 1.31
N GLY A 37 -14.94 -4.37 2.63
CA GLY A 37 -14.40 -5.36 3.56
C GLY A 37 -12.92 -5.69 3.33
N LYS A 38 -12.23 -4.92 2.49
CA LYS A 38 -10.82 -5.13 2.12
C LYS A 38 -9.92 -4.16 2.87
N THR A 39 -8.75 -4.64 3.24
CA THR A 39 -7.66 -3.81 3.79
C THR A 39 -6.81 -3.31 2.63
N SER A 40 -6.65 -1.99 2.54
CA SER A 40 -5.86 -1.32 1.52
C SER A 40 -4.72 -0.55 2.16
N ALA A 41 -3.58 -0.48 1.48
CA ALA A 41 -2.45 0.35 1.87
C ALA A 41 -2.62 1.78 1.33
N GLU A 42 -2.58 2.76 2.22
CA GLU A 42 -2.55 4.20 1.92
C GLU A 42 -1.27 4.84 2.45
N ASN A 43 -1.01 6.10 2.06
CA ASN A 43 0.14 6.89 2.51
C ASN A 43 1.49 6.18 2.41
N LEU A 44 1.77 5.52 1.27
CA LEU A 44 3.03 4.82 1.08
C LEU A 44 4.22 5.77 1.20
N LYS A 45 5.27 5.30 1.87
CA LYS A 45 6.54 6.01 2.06
C LYS A 45 7.70 5.03 1.92
N ALA A 46 8.73 5.44 1.18
CA ALA A 46 10.01 4.73 1.21
C ALA A 46 10.60 4.87 2.60
N VAL A 47 11.11 3.78 3.17
CA VAL A 47 11.91 3.81 4.40
C VAL A 47 13.39 3.64 4.09
#